data_AF-A0A5J5CBV2-F1
#
_entry.id   AF-A0A5J5CBV2-F1
#
_cell.length_a   1.000
_cell.length_b   1.000
_cell.length_c   1.000
_cell.angle_alpha   90.00
_cell.angle_beta   90.00
_cell.angle_gamma   90.00
#
_symmetry.space_group_name_H-M   'P 1'
#
loop_
_entity.id
_entity.type
_entity.pdbx_description
1 polymer ?
#
loop_
_entity_poly.entity_id
_entity_poly.type
_entity_poly.pdbx_seq_one_letter_code
_entity_poly.pdbx_strand_id
1 'polypeptide(L)'
;MASVGLAVVPNAWDRPLLLGTEGLANMSSNPDPACYRLLPPAEFHTLVVPFQMEGDTCEVPGGLPPPYQAAMDEKQKRIQNWQRTVLSFLVSREQKRQFQELVEVKFHEWLLATGHRQELDSLIPPTMASLKDSNGPAVDTSRVHDAKHIRTGQSPMP
;
A
#
# COMPACT_ATOMS: atom_id res chain seq x y z
N MET A 1 4.60 -24.78 11.09
CA MET A 1 5.29 -25.46 9.97
C MET A 1 5.63 -26.92 10.28
N ALA A 2 6.40 -27.22 11.34
CA ALA A 2 6.76 -28.60 11.68
C ALA A 2 5.56 -29.52 11.99
N SER A 3 4.50 -29.00 12.62
CA SER A 3 3.27 -29.75 12.94
C SER A 3 2.48 -30.21 11.72
N VAL A 4 2.65 -29.57 10.56
CA VAL A 4 2.00 -29.92 9.29
C VAL A 4 2.97 -30.61 8.32
N GLY A 5 4.15 -31.02 8.79
CA GLY A 5 5.16 -31.69 7.97
C GLY A 5 5.81 -30.81 6.90
N LEU A 6 5.60 -29.49 6.94
CA LEU A 6 6.23 -28.55 6.02
C LEU A 6 7.57 -28.08 6.58
N ALA A 7 8.64 -28.38 5.87
CA ALA A 7 9.98 -27.89 6.17
C ALA A 7 10.23 -26.56 5.44
N VAL A 8 11.02 -25.68 6.06
CA VAL A 8 11.49 -24.42 5.45
C VAL A 8 12.47 -24.69 4.29
N VAL A 9 13.11 -25.86 4.30
CA VAL A 9 14.07 -26.31 3.29
C VAL A 9 13.77 -27.77 2.93
N PRO A 10 13.80 -28.16 1.64
CA PRO A 10 14.11 -27.34 0.46
C PRO A 10 12.96 -26.41 0.06
N ASN A 11 13.29 -25.16 -0.26
CA ASN A 11 12.35 -24.19 -0.81
C ASN A 11 12.72 -23.92 -2.28
N ALA A 12 11.81 -24.26 -3.21
CA ALA A 12 11.98 -24.10 -4.65
C ALA A 12 11.11 -22.97 -5.22
N TRP A 13 10.87 -21.91 -4.44
CA TRP A 13 10.06 -20.75 -4.81
C TRP A 13 10.47 -20.09 -6.13
N ASP A 14 11.75 -20.19 -6.53
CA ASP A 14 12.33 -19.59 -7.73
C ASP A 14 12.21 -20.47 -8.98
N ARG A 15 11.71 -21.70 -8.84
CA ARG A 15 11.63 -22.71 -9.91
C ARG A 15 10.19 -23.19 -10.11
N PRO A 16 9.30 -22.33 -10.65
CA PRO A 16 7.94 -22.75 -10.93
C PRO A 16 7.91 -23.88 -11.96
N LEU A 17 6.98 -24.82 -11.77
CA LEU A 17 6.74 -25.86 -12.75
C LEU A 17 5.89 -25.30 -13.90
N LEU A 18 6.41 -25.38 -15.13
CA LEU A 18 5.70 -24.93 -16.33
C LEU A 18 4.90 -26.08 -16.95
N LEU A 19 3.58 -25.95 -16.96
CA LEU A 19 2.66 -26.91 -17.58
C LEU A 19 2.06 -26.27 -18.83
N GLY A 20 2.33 -26.86 -19.99
CA GLY A 20 1.79 -26.45 -21.28
C GLY A 20 0.75 -27.44 -21.82
N THR A 21 0.19 -27.14 -23.00
CA THR A 21 -0.76 -28.02 -23.72
C THR A 21 -0.17 -29.40 -24.03
N GLU A 22 1.15 -29.49 -24.16
CA GLU A 22 1.90 -30.72 -24.49
C GLU A 22 2.44 -31.46 -23.25
N GLY A 23 2.07 -31.04 -22.03
CA GLY A 23 2.58 -31.60 -20.77
C GLY A 23 3.67 -30.74 -20.12
N LEU A 24 4.63 -31.37 -19.42
CA LEU A 24 5.76 -30.66 -18.82
C LEU A 24 6.51 -29.93 -19.93
N ALA A 25 6.48 -28.60 -19.93
CA ALA A 25 7.23 -27.83 -20.91
C ALA A 25 8.71 -28.12 -20.67
N ASN A 26 9.32 -28.92 -21.55
CA ASN A 26 10.72 -29.25 -21.45
C ASN A 26 11.54 -27.96 -21.49
N MET A 27 12.30 -27.69 -20.43
CA MET A 27 13.28 -26.60 -20.38
C MET A 27 14.37 -26.71 -21.47
N SER A 28 14.38 -27.80 -22.25
CA SER A 28 15.29 -28.03 -23.39
C SER A 28 14.79 -27.47 -24.72
N SER A 29 13.51 -27.09 -24.84
CA SER A 29 12.99 -26.33 -25.98
C SER A 29 12.61 -24.94 -25.49
N ASN A 30 13.59 -24.02 -25.53
CA ASN A 30 13.48 -22.58 -25.24
C ASN A 30 12.13 -22.17 -24.64
N PRO A 31 11.95 -22.24 -23.29
CA PRO A 31 10.73 -21.74 -22.67
C PRO A 31 10.56 -20.28 -23.08
N ASP A 32 9.36 -19.91 -23.51
CA ASP A 32 9.04 -18.51 -23.81
C ASP A 32 9.42 -17.67 -22.58
N PRO A 33 10.42 -16.76 -22.68
CA PRO A 33 10.92 -16.00 -21.53
C PRO A 33 9.87 -15.08 -20.90
N ALA A 34 8.67 -15.00 -21.47
CA ALA A 34 7.58 -14.14 -21.03
C ALA A 34 6.63 -14.75 -19.98
N CYS A 35 6.60 -16.07 -19.78
CA CYS A 35 5.54 -16.69 -18.96
C CYS A 35 5.70 -16.47 -17.44
N TYR A 36 6.92 -16.25 -16.95
CA TYR A 36 7.18 -15.76 -15.59
C TYR A 36 8.52 -15.04 -15.53
N ARG A 37 8.65 -14.13 -14.55
CA ARG A 37 9.92 -13.47 -14.22
C ARG A 37 10.00 -13.30 -12.72
N LEU A 38 11.14 -13.65 -12.13
CA LEU A 38 11.41 -13.32 -10.73
C LEU A 38 11.52 -11.80 -10.57
N LEU A 39 10.89 -11.25 -9.54
CA LEU A 39 10.96 -9.82 -9.27
C LEU A 39 12.41 -9.44 -8.94
N PRO A 40 13.03 -8.44 -9.58
CA PRO A 40 14.37 -8.01 -9.22
C PRO A 40 14.43 -7.59 -7.74
N PRO A 41 15.50 -7.93 -6.99
CA PRO A 41 15.60 -7.58 -5.57
C PRO A 41 15.47 -6.08 -5.29
N ALA A 42 15.89 -5.21 -6.23
CA ALA A 42 15.77 -3.76 -6.12
C ALA A 42 14.31 -3.26 -6.22
N GLU A 43 13.42 -4.01 -6.87
CA GLU A 43 12.00 -3.69 -7.02
C GLU A 43 11.15 -4.32 -5.91
N PHE A 44 11.72 -5.22 -5.11
CA PHE A 44 11.01 -5.92 -4.06
C PHE A 44 10.63 -5.00 -2.90
N HIS A 45 9.40 -5.15 -2.41
CA HIS A 45 8.86 -4.45 -1.27
C HIS A 45 8.05 -5.43 -0.43
N THR A 46 8.23 -5.40 0.90
CA THR A 46 7.38 -6.18 1.80
C THR A 46 5.98 -5.56 1.86
N LEU A 47 4.97 -6.42 1.90
CA LEU A 47 3.60 -5.97 2.10
C LEU A 47 3.48 -5.38 3.51
N VAL A 48 2.96 -4.16 3.58
CA VAL A 48 2.67 -3.49 4.85
C VAL A 48 1.19 -3.68 5.14
N VAL A 49 0.91 -4.36 6.24
CA VAL A 49 -0.45 -4.50 6.74
C VAL A 49 -0.76 -3.27 7.64
N PRO A 50 -1.76 -2.44 7.31
CA PRO A 50 -2.02 -1.18 8.01
C PRO A 50 -2.80 -1.36 9.32
N PHE A 51 -2.93 -2.58 9.82
CA PHE A 51 -3.59 -2.91 11.08
C PHE A 51 -2.67 -3.76 11.94
N GLN A 52 -2.85 -3.64 13.25
CA GLN A 52 -2.10 -4.45 14.21
C GLN A 52 -2.57 -5.90 14.08
N MET A 53 -1.67 -6.76 13.62
CA MET A 53 -1.89 -8.21 13.59
C MET A 53 -1.17 -8.85 14.77
N GLU A 54 -1.83 -9.82 15.38
CA GLU A 54 -1.27 -10.66 16.44
C GLU A 54 -1.12 -12.10 15.92
N GLY A 55 -0.09 -12.79 16.40
CA GLY A 55 0.18 -14.19 16.07
C GLY A 55 1.34 -14.40 15.10
N ASP A 56 1.59 -15.68 14.79
CA ASP A 56 2.80 -16.13 14.10
C ASP A 56 2.85 -15.77 12.60
N THR A 57 1.77 -15.22 12.04
CA THR A 57 1.68 -14.80 10.63
C THR A 57 2.23 -13.40 10.37
N CYS A 58 2.73 -12.71 11.40
CA CYS A 58 3.32 -11.38 11.27
C CYS A 58 4.73 -11.40 10.66
N GLU A 59 5.35 -12.57 10.57
CA GLU A 59 6.67 -12.76 9.96
C GLU A 59 6.57 -13.60 8.69
N VAL A 60 7.51 -13.39 7.75
CA VAL A 60 7.60 -14.24 6.55
C VAL A 60 8.07 -15.64 6.98
N PRO A 61 7.24 -16.68 6.80
CA PRO A 61 7.61 -18.03 7.23
C PRO A 61 8.89 -18.49 6.50
N GLY A 62 9.94 -18.79 7.27
CA GLY A 62 11.23 -19.21 6.70
C GLY A 62 12.12 -18.07 6.20
N GLY A 63 11.71 -16.81 6.37
CA GLY A 63 12.47 -15.62 6.00
C GLY A 63 12.48 -15.33 4.50
N LEU A 64 13.07 -14.18 4.13
CA LEU A 64 13.28 -13.83 2.74
C LEU A 64 14.52 -14.54 2.17
N PRO A 65 14.54 -14.85 0.86
CA PRO A 65 15.75 -15.37 0.23
C PRO A 65 16.91 -14.36 0.37
N PRO A 66 18.17 -14.83 0.51
CA PRO A 66 19.33 -13.97 0.76
C PRO A 66 19.47 -12.73 -0.15
N PRO A 67 19.25 -12.80 -1.48
CA PRO A 67 19.37 -11.61 -2.32
C PRO A 67 18.30 -10.54 -2.03
N TYR A 68 17.09 -10.95 -1.66
CA TYR A 68 16.01 -10.02 -1.30
C TYR A 68 16.23 -9.45 0.09
N GLN A 69 16.69 -10.26 1.04
CA GLN A 69 17.06 -9.80 2.38
C GLN A 69 18.14 -8.72 2.31
N ALA A 70 19.22 -8.96 1.55
CA ALA A 70 20.30 -8.00 1.37
C ALA A 70 19.81 -6.67 0.75
N ALA A 71 18.92 -6.73 -0.26
CA ALA A 71 18.34 -5.54 -0.86
C ALA A 71 17.48 -4.74 0.13
N MET A 72 16.71 -5.43 0.99
CA MET A 72 15.92 -4.79 2.06
C MET A 72 16.81 -4.14 3.12
N ASP A 73 17.86 -4.84 3.56
CA ASP A 73 18.80 -4.32 4.56
C ASP A 73 19.54 -3.09 4.02
N GLU A 74 19.93 -3.10 2.75
CA GLU A 74 20.57 -1.96 2.09
C GLU A 74 19.61 -0.76 2.02
N LYS A 75 18.36 -0.98 1.58
CA LYS A 75 17.34 0.06 1.53
C LYS A 75 17.10 0.67 2.91
N GLN A 76 16.97 -0.18 3.92
CA GLN A 76 16.76 0.25 5.30
C GLN A 76 17.96 1.06 5.82
N LYS A 77 19.18 0.63 5.53
CA LYS A 77 20.41 1.37 5.89
C LYS A 77 20.46 2.74 5.22
N ARG A 78 20.10 2.85 3.94
CA ARG A 78 20.03 4.13 3.22
C ARG A 78 19.02 5.07 3.87
N ILE A 79 17.83 4.57 4.20
CA ILE A 79 16.78 5.35 4.89
C ILE A 79 17.28 5.84 6.25
N GLN A 80 17.84 4.95 7.08
CA GLN A 80 18.34 5.34 8.40
C GLN A 80 19.49 6.35 8.31
N ASN A 81 20.42 6.17 7.37
CA ASN A 81 21.50 7.14 7.17
C ASN A 81 20.96 8.50 6.77
N TRP A 82 20.02 8.56 5.83
CA TRP A 82 19.36 9.80 5.45
C TRP A 82 18.63 10.45 6.63
N GLN A 83 17.87 9.68 7.41
CA GLN A 83 17.18 10.19 8.61
C GLN A 83 18.17 10.76 9.63
N ARG A 84 19.28 10.07 9.90
CA ARG A 84 20.33 10.57 10.80
C ARG A 84 20.91 11.88 10.27
N THR A 85 21.23 11.94 8.98
CA THR A 85 21.75 13.14 8.34
C THR A 85 20.75 14.30 8.46
N VAL A 86 19.47 14.09 8.13
CA VAL A 86 18.43 15.11 8.25
C VAL A 86 18.28 15.59 9.69
N LEU A 87 18.17 14.67 10.65
CA LEU A 87 18.05 15.03 12.07
C LEU A 87 19.28 15.81 12.58
N SER A 88 20.47 15.50 12.08
CA SER A 88 21.69 16.23 12.45
C SER A 88 21.70 17.68 11.96
N PHE A 89 20.98 17.99 10.87
CA PHE A 89 20.84 19.35 10.35
C PHE A 89 19.66 20.11 10.96
N LEU A 90 18.60 19.41 11.37
CA LEU A 90 17.36 20.00 11.91
C LEU A 90 17.41 20.20 13.43
N VAL A 91 18.50 20.80 13.93
CA VAL A 91 18.68 21.06 15.38
C VAL A 91 17.78 22.20 15.86
N SER A 92 17.50 23.19 15.00
CA SER A 92 16.65 24.33 15.37
C SER A 92 15.19 24.16 14.95
N ARG A 93 14.27 24.74 15.73
CA ARG A 93 12.82 24.74 15.43
C ARG A 93 12.51 25.45 14.10
N GLU A 94 13.26 26.50 13.78
CA GLU A 94 13.08 27.26 12.54
C GLU A 94 13.50 26.44 11.31
N GLN A 95 14.68 25.80 11.35
CA GLN A 95 15.12 24.91 10.27
C GLN A 95 14.17 23.74 10.07
N LYS A 96 13.62 23.18 11.17
CA LYS A 96 12.60 22.13 11.08
C LYS A 96 11.35 22.61 10.36
N ARG A 97 10.87 23.82 10.64
CA ARG A 97 9.71 24.43 9.97
C ARG A 97 9.98 24.64 8.48
N GLN A 98 11.10 25.26 8.13
CA GLN A 98 11.47 25.51 6.72
C GLN A 98 11.64 24.21 5.93
N PHE A 99 12.25 23.19 6.55
CA PHE A 99 12.39 21.88 5.94
C PHE A 99 11.04 21.20 5.73
N GLN A 100 10.14 21.27 6.72
CA GLN A 100 8.79 20.71 6.59
C GLN A 100 8.03 21.34 5.42
N GLU A 101 8.03 22.67 5.31
CA GLU A 101 7.38 23.38 4.20
C GLU A 101 7.97 22.96 2.84
N LEU A 102 9.30 22.87 2.75
CA LEU A 102 9.98 22.43 1.53
C LEU A 102 9.63 20.98 1.15
N VAL A 103 9.60 20.07 2.14
CA VAL A 103 9.24 18.67 1.93
C VAL A 103 7.79 18.58 1.46
N GLU A 104 6.87 19.33 2.07
CA GLU A 104 5.47 19.37 1.64
C GLU A 104 5.37 19.83 0.18
N VAL A 105 6.00 20.93 -0.21
CA VAL A 105 5.97 21.41 -1.61
C VAL A 105 6.54 20.36 -2.57
N LYS A 106 7.73 19.81 -2.27
CA LYS A 106 8.38 18.81 -3.14
C LYS A 106 7.60 17.50 -3.21
N PHE A 107 6.95 17.12 -2.12
CA PHE A 107 6.08 15.95 -2.08
C PHE A 107 4.85 16.14 -2.95
N HIS A 108 4.20 17.31 -2.90
CA HIS A 108 3.07 17.61 -3.78
C HIS A 108 3.48 17.64 -5.26
N GLU A 109 4.61 18.25 -5.60
CA GLU A 109 5.15 18.21 -6.96
C GLU A 109 5.39 16.76 -7.43
N TRP A 110 5.97 15.93 -6.58
CA TRP A 110 6.22 14.52 -6.89
C TRP A 110 4.92 13.73 -7.07
N LEU A 111 3.91 13.93 -6.21
CA LEU A 111 2.60 13.29 -6.33
C LEU A 111 1.88 13.66 -7.64
N LEU A 112 2.02 14.91 -8.08
CA LEU A 112 1.45 15.38 -9.34
C LEU A 112 2.19 14.80 -10.55
N ALA A 113 3.51 14.75 -10.50
CA ALA A 113 4.34 14.23 -11.60
C ALA A 113 4.19 12.72 -11.81
N THR A 114 4.00 11.96 -10.72
CA THR A 114 3.88 10.50 -10.74
C THR A 114 2.45 10.00 -10.91
N GLY A 115 1.45 10.86 -10.70
CA GLY A 115 0.03 10.48 -10.74
C GLY A 115 -0.48 9.80 -9.47
N HIS A 116 0.37 9.60 -8.45
CA HIS A 116 -0.01 8.95 -7.18
C HIS A 116 -0.98 9.76 -6.31
N ARG A 117 -1.33 10.99 -6.70
CA ARG A 117 -2.36 11.78 -6.00
C ARG A 117 -3.71 11.06 -5.97
N GLN A 118 -4.09 10.38 -7.06
CA GLN A 118 -5.37 9.67 -7.14
C GLN A 118 -5.44 8.48 -6.17
N GLU A 119 -4.31 7.81 -5.94
CA GLU A 119 -4.22 6.72 -4.96
C GLU A 119 -4.48 7.25 -3.55
N LEU A 120 -3.89 8.40 -3.19
CA LEU A 120 -4.16 9.04 -1.89
C LEU A 120 -5.61 9.50 -1.75
N ASP A 121 -6.18 10.12 -2.78
CA ASP A 121 -7.59 10.56 -2.75
C ASP A 121 -8.54 9.37 -2.59
N SER A 122 -8.22 8.21 -3.18
CA SER A 122 -9.01 6.97 -3.05
C SER A 122 -8.98 6.35 -1.65
N LEU A 123 -7.94 6.63 -0.86
CA LEU A 123 -7.80 6.13 0.51
C LEU A 123 -8.62 6.93 1.52
N ILE A 124 -9.19 8.08 1.12
CA ILE A 124 -10.03 8.91 1.99
C ILE A 124 -11.43 8.28 2.06
N PRO A 125 -11.88 7.77 3.23
CA PRO A 125 -13.22 7.24 3.35
C PRO A 125 -14.25 8.34 3.04
N PRO A 126 -15.36 8.03 2.34
CA PRO A 126 -16.37 9.02 1.96
C PRO A 126 -16.94 9.80 3.15
N THR A 127 -16.94 9.20 4.34
CA THR A 127 -17.33 9.85 5.60
C THR A 127 -16.46 11.06 5.96
N MET A 128 -15.16 11.05 5.61
CA MET A 128 -14.25 12.18 5.88
C MET A 128 -14.32 13.28 4.82
N ALA A 129 -14.67 12.93 3.57
CA ALA A 129 -14.86 13.92 2.51
C ALA A 129 -16.08 14.81 2.79
N SER A 130 -17.20 14.23 3.24
CA SER A 130 -18.44 14.96 3.56
C SER A 130 -18.30 15.95 4.72
N LEU A 131 -17.39 15.71 5.67
CA LEU A 131 -17.14 16.62 6.80
C LEU A 131 -16.40 17.91 6.38
N LYS A 132 -15.62 17.84 5.30
CA LYS A 132 -14.84 18.98 4.80
C LYS A 132 -15.71 19.97 4.01
N ASP A 133 -16.78 19.49 3.38
CA ASP A 133 -17.74 20.33 2.66
C ASP A 133 -18.78 21.01 3.59
N SER A 134 -18.88 20.56 4.85
CA SER A 134 -19.84 21.11 5.81
C SER A 134 -19.33 22.33 6.60
N ASN A 135 -18.12 22.82 6.32
CA ASN A 135 -17.52 24.00 6.98
C ASN A 135 -17.54 25.27 6.09
N GLY A 136 -18.58 25.43 5.27
CA GLY A 136 -18.94 26.72 4.68
C GLY A 136 -19.73 27.59 5.67
N PRO A 137 -19.68 28.93 5.60
CA PRO A 137 -20.37 29.78 6.55
C PRO A 137 -21.88 29.57 6.37
N ALA A 138 -22.54 29.07 7.41
CA ALA A 138 -23.99 29.02 7.48
C ALA A 138 -24.53 30.46 7.48
N VAL A 139 -24.84 30.97 6.29
CA VAL A 139 -25.76 32.11 6.14
C VAL A 139 -27.16 31.55 6.40
N ASP A 140 -27.58 31.79 7.63
CA ASP A 140 -28.95 31.70 8.09
C ASP A 140 -29.86 32.55 7.19
N THR A 141 -30.78 31.89 6.49
CA THR A 141 -32.06 32.51 6.10
C THR A 141 -33.18 31.52 6.35
N SER A 142 -33.75 31.67 7.52
CA SER A 142 -35.05 31.16 7.97
C SER A 142 -36.21 31.28 6.96
N ARG A 143 -37.18 30.35 7.15
CA ARG A 143 -38.66 30.49 7.01
C ARG A 143 -39.23 30.32 5.57
N VAL A 144 -40.23 29.48 5.28
CA VAL A 144 -41.60 29.39 5.85
C VAL A 144 -42.34 28.08 5.39
N HIS A 145 -42.98 27.42 6.36
CA HIS A 145 -44.25 26.64 6.42
C HIS A 145 -44.73 25.59 5.37
N ASP A 146 -45.04 24.42 5.95
CA ASP A 146 -46.27 23.60 5.89
C ASP A 146 -46.95 23.22 4.56
N ALA A 147 -47.14 21.91 4.35
CA ALA A 147 -48.48 21.28 4.36
C ALA A 147 -48.44 19.73 4.30
N LYS A 148 -48.87 19.11 5.41
CA LYS A 148 -49.70 17.90 5.61
C LYS A 148 -49.99 16.86 4.49
N HIS A 149 -49.84 15.59 4.93
CA HIS A 149 -50.63 14.35 4.64
C HIS A 149 -50.45 13.69 3.24
N ILE A 150 -50.47 12.37 3.01
CA ILE A 150 -51.32 11.27 3.52
C ILE A 150 -50.58 9.88 3.41
N ARG A 151 -50.85 9.01 4.40
CA ARG A 151 -50.85 7.53 4.47
C ARG A 151 -51.16 6.83 3.12
N THR A 152 -50.61 5.69 2.68
CA THR A 152 -50.90 4.25 2.97
C THR A 152 -50.41 3.53 1.69
N GLY A 153 -49.62 2.44 1.70
CA GLY A 153 -50.09 1.05 1.83
C GLY A 153 -49.54 0.15 0.71
N GLN A 154 -49.16 -1.08 1.09
CA GLN A 154 -49.19 -2.37 0.34
C GLN A 154 -48.18 -2.71 -0.80
N SER A 155 -47.33 -3.72 -0.51
CA SER A 155 -46.89 -4.84 -1.38
C SER A 155 -48.08 -5.59 -2.03
N PRO A 156 -47.93 -6.55 -3.00
CA PRO A 156 -46.77 -7.43 -3.27
C PRO A 156 -46.46 -7.81 -4.75
N MET A 157 -45.30 -8.50 -4.91
CA MET A 157 -44.88 -9.62 -5.80
C MET A 157 -45.63 -9.96 -7.11
N PRO A 158 -44.93 -10.51 -8.12
CA PRO A 158 -44.58 -11.95 -8.16
C PRO A 158 -43.08 -12.26 -8.13
#